data_AF-B2A3Z2-F1
#
_entry.id   AF-B2A3Z2-F1
#
_cell.length_a   1.000
_cell.length_b   1.000
_cell.length_c   1.000
_cell.angle_alpha   90.00
_cell.angle_beta   90.00
_cell.angle_gamma   90.00
#
_symmetry.space_group_name_H-M   'P 1'
#
loop_
_entity.id
_entity.type
_entity.pdbx_description
1 polymer ?
#
loop_
_entity_poly.entity_id
_entity_poly.type
_entity_poly.pdbx_seq_one_letter_code
_entity_poly.pdbx_strand_id
1 'polypeptide(L)'
;MKTERKDVQFPLWRKKVDSSLFNDKGTTIPKWVCNMWNIQNEYYDCTSKKHEKAQVSVYFENIYYEGQVTVASKGRKTPAYRLWFSDELLYRLKDVYLMSYMRDIEIRLREEKDNIEEEIPFWEFLDIEYDEDNKIFYFVSHYTQKPSFPELFRRMIESPTLHKIDDELRDKTDFRIYKQNWKPRKDIETEIGAENIIYFLIDTTNKLLYIGEAKDLVKRLKFGKHKEIPYWNYYRYNVLPDEISSDNQRRAIERMIIRDYAALLSNKKGVDNILISDYKLANIKIDF
;
A
#
# COMPACT_ATOMS: atom_id res chain seq x y z
N MET A 1 29.11 -6.43 5.47
CA MET A 1 29.37 -5.56 4.30
C MET A 1 28.61 -6.18 3.14
N LYS A 2 27.50 -5.57 2.68
CA LYS A 2 26.83 -6.10 1.47
C LYS A 2 27.76 -5.82 0.29
N THR A 3 28.06 -6.85 -0.48
CA THR A 3 28.90 -6.76 -1.67
C THR A 3 28.10 -6.21 -2.82
N GLU A 4 28.80 -5.58 -3.78
CA GLU A 4 28.19 -5.18 -5.05
C GLU A 4 27.48 -6.36 -5.73
N ARG A 5 26.35 -6.07 -6.35
CA ARG A 5 25.57 -7.07 -7.10
C ARG A 5 26.39 -7.59 -8.27
N LYS A 6 26.29 -8.90 -8.52
CA LYS A 6 27.00 -9.60 -9.61
C LYS A 6 26.09 -9.95 -10.77
N ASP A 7 24.78 -9.81 -10.58
CA ASP A 7 23.69 -10.21 -11.46
C ASP A 7 23.07 -8.98 -12.15
N VAL A 8 23.86 -7.95 -12.39
CA VAL A 8 23.44 -6.73 -13.11
C VAL A 8 23.37 -7.05 -14.60
N GLN A 9 22.20 -6.85 -15.21
CA GLN A 9 21.94 -7.16 -16.62
C GLN A 9 21.96 -5.90 -17.49
N PHE A 10 21.50 -4.77 -16.93
CA PHE A 10 21.45 -3.47 -17.63
C PHE A 10 22.22 -2.40 -16.85
N PRO A 11 22.52 -1.23 -17.46
CA PRO A 11 23.20 -0.17 -16.74
C PRO A 11 22.45 0.21 -15.45
N LEU A 12 23.19 0.30 -14.34
CA LEU A 12 22.61 0.40 -13.00
C LEU A 12 22.64 1.84 -12.46
N TRP A 13 21.51 2.28 -11.90
CA TRP A 13 21.45 3.44 -11.01
C TRP A 13 21.07 3.00 -9.59
N ARG A 14 21.99 3.21 -8.64
CA ARG A 14 21.70 3.06 -7.21
C ARG A 14 21.10 4.36 -6.66
N LYS A 15 19.84 4.28 -6.25
CA LYS A 15 19.10 5.38 -5.61
C LYS A 15 19.05 5.19 -4.10
N LYS A 16 19.44 6.23 -3.34
CA LYS A 16 19.08 6.32 -1.91
C LYS A 16 17.57 6.45 -1.78
N VAL A 17 16.98 5.66 -0.89
CA VAL A 17 15.54 5.76 -0.61
C VAL A 17 15.29 6.95 0.30
N ASP A 18 14.46 7.86 -0.20
CA ASP A 18 14.18 9.16 0.40
C ASP A 18 12.70 9.52 0.17
N SER A 19 12.27 10.62 0.77
CA SER A 19 10.91 11.17 0.68
C SER A 19 10.39 11.32 -0.75
N SER A 20 11.27 11.56 -1.74
CA SER A 20 10.84 11.71 -3.13
C SER A 20 10.18 10.44 -3.67
N LEU A 21 10.67 9.27 -3.24
CA LEU A 21 10.12 7.97 -3.67
C LEU A 21 8.70 7.76 -3.13
N PHE A 22 8.41 8.26 -1.92
CA PHE A 22 7.13 8.01 -1.25
C PHE A 22 6.06 9.04 -1.58
N ASN A 23 6.43 10.33 -1.64
CA ASN A 23 5.47 11.43 -1.71
C ASN A 23 4.98 11.69 -3.13
N ASP A 24 5.85 11.52 -4.13
CA ASP A 24 5.53 11.84 -5.52
C ASP A 24 5.06 10.63 -6.34
N LYS A 25 4.87 9.43 -5.74
CA LYS A 25 4.58 8.18 -6.49
C LYS A 25 5.55 7.95 -7.66
N GLY A 26 6.82 8.28 -7.45
CA GLY A 26 7.80 8.34 -8.53
C GLY A 26 9.15 8.83 -8.06
N THR A 27 10.12 8.86 -8.98
CA THR A 27 11.44 9.42 -8.73
C THR A 27 11.97 10.15 -9.95
N THR A 28 12.67 11.26 -9.71
CA THR A 28 13.32 12.02 -10.78
C THR A 28 14.59 11.30 -11.18
N ILE A 29 14.72 11.00 -12.48
CA ILE A 29 15.88 10.29 -13.02
C ILE A 29 17.01 11.31 -13.20
N PRO A 30 18.20 11.12 -12.58
CA PRO A 30 19.32 12.03 -12.74
C PRO A 30 19.74 12.15 -14.20
N LYS A 31 20.27 13.32 -14.59
CA LYS A 31 20.66 13.59 -15.99
C LYS A 31 21.66 12.56 -16.53
N TRP A 32 22.64 12.15 -15.73
CA TRP A 32 23.63 11.16 -16.15
C TRP A 32 22.99 9.79 -16.42
N VAL A 33 22.00 9.41 -15.61
CA VAL A 33 21.22 8.18 -15.80
C VAL A 33 20.35 8.28 -17.05
N CYS A 34 19.72 9.44 -17.29
CA CYS A 34 18.93 9.67 -18.50
C CYS A 34 19.76 9.50 -19.78
N ASN A 35 21.03 9.93 -19.74
CA ASN A 35 21.96 9.74 -20.86
C ASN A 35 22.34 8.26 -21.00
N MET A 36 22.64 7.60 -19.89
CA MET A 36 23.06 6.20 -19.84
C MET A 36 21.98 5.24 -20.35
N TRP A 37 20.72 5.52 -20.07
CA TRP A 37 19.55 4.72 -20.45
C TRP A 37 18.83 5.23 -21.70
N ASN A 38 19.42 6.20 -22.41
CA ASN A 38 18.82 6.81 -23.61
C ASN A 38 17.40 7.41 -23.42
N ILE A 39 16.96 7.63 -22.17
CA ILE A 39 15.63 8.15 -21.80
C ILE A 39 15.31 9.47 -22.51
N GLN A 40 16.33 10.30 -22.75
CA GLN A 40 16.15 11.60 -23.38
C GLN A 40 15.69 11.52 -24.82
N ASN A 41 16.09 10.47 -25.55
CA ASN A 41 15.71 10.29 -26.94
C ASN A 41 14.37 9.55 -27.05
N GLU A 42 14.09 8.65 -26.10
CA GLU A 42 12.87 7.85 -26.13
C GLU A 42 11.63 8.64 -25.63
N TYR A 43 11.79 9.50 -24.62
CA TYR A 43 10.67 10.15 -23.90
C TYR A 43 10.66 11.69 -24.03
N TYR A 44 11.32 12.26 -25.05
CA TYR A 44 11.48 13.72 -25.21
C TYR A 44 10.17 14.52 -25.34
N ASP A 45 9.09 13.87 -25.81
CA ASP A 45 7.77 14.46 -26.05
C ASP A 45 6.72 14.05 -24.99
N CYS A 46 7.09 13.16 -24.07
CA CYS A 46 6.18 12.54 -23.09
C CYS A 46 5.88 13.47 -21.91
N THR A 47 5.18 14.58 -22.15
CA THR A 47 4.86 15.60 -21.12
C THR A 47 3.73 15.20 -20.17
N SER A 48 3.06 14.07 -20.42
CA SER A 48 1.90 13.60 -19.66
C SER A 48 1.96 12.10 -19.44
N LYS A 49 1.52 11.62 -18.27
CA LYS A 49 1.37 10.20 -17.94
C LYS A 49 0.37 9.47 -18.84
N LYS A 50 -0.55 10.21 -19.47
CA LYS A 50 -1.57 9.64 -20.38
C LYS A 50 -1.03 9.36 -21.77
N HIS A 51 0.20 9.80 -22.06
CA HIS A 51 0.81 9.57 -23.36
C HIS A 51 1.13 8.08 -23.52
N GLU A 52 0.75 7.47 -24.63
CA GLU A 52 0.93 6.02 -24.84
C GLU A 52 2.41 5.64 -24.75
N LYS A 53 3.30 6.42 -25.38
CA LYS A 53 4.75 6.19 -25.29
C LYS A 53 5.32 6.31 -23.87
N ALA A 54 4.62 6.98 -22.94
CA ALA A 54 5.10 7.13 -21.58
C ALA A 54 4.98 5.84 -20.78
N GLN A 55 4.19 4.87 -21.23
CA GLN A 55 3.94 3.63 -20.49
C GLN A 55 5.18 2.75 -20.43
N VAL A 56 5.49 2.29 -19.22
CA VAL A 56 6.60 1.37 -18.93
C VAL A 56 6.13 0.34 -17.90
N SER A 57 6.86 -0.75 -17.76
CA SER A 57 6.65 -1.71 -16.68
C SER A 57 7.74 -1.57 -15.63
N VAL A 58 7.39 -1.79 -14.35
CA VAL A 58 8.36 -1.90 -13.26
C VAL A 58 8.31 -3.32 -12.71
N TYR A 59 9.43 -4.04 -12.79
CA TYR A 59 9.56 -5.38 -12.25
C TYR A 59 10.21 -5.34 -10.87
N PHE A 60 9.50 -5.84 -9.86
CA PHE A 60 9.97 -5.87 -8.48
C PHE A 60 9.48 -7.14 -7.77
N GLU A 61 10.39 -7.88 -7.12
CA GLU A 61 10.09 -9.11 -6.37
C GLU A 61 9.23 -10.15 -7.13
N ASN A 62 9.50 -10.34 -8.42
CA ASN A 62 8.78 -11.23 -9.33
C ASN A 62 7.36 -10.79 -9.72
N ILE A 63 7.02 -9.51 -9.50
CA ILE A 63 5.74 -8.92 -9.86
C ILE A 63 5.99 -7.75 -10.81
N TYR A 64 5.14 -7.64 -11.83
CA TYR A 64 5.11 -6.50 -12.74
C TYR A 64 4.10 -5.47 -12.25
N TYR A 65 4.52 -4.22 -12.19
CA TYR A 65 3.72 -3.07 -11.82
C TYR A 65 3.68 -2.06 -12.97
N GLU A 66 2.57 -1.34 -13.09
CA GLU A 66 2.45 -0.25 -14.06
C GLU A 66 3.33 0.96 -13.68
N GLY A 67 3.96 1.57 -14.69
CA GLY A 67 4.71 2.80 -14.55
C GLY A 67 4.58 3.73 -15.75
N GLN A 68 5.07 4.96 -15.57
CA GLN A 68 5.19 5.93 -16.66
C GLN A 68 6.48 6.74 -16.59
N VAL A 69 7.07 7.09 -17.72
CA VAL A 69 8.16 8.05 -17.81
C VAL A 69 7.66 9.33 -18.44
N THR A 70 7.88 10.47 -17.76
CA THR A 70 7.49 11.78 -18.28
C THR A 70 8.64 12.77 -18.27
N VAL A 71 8.58 13.74 -19.17
CA VAL A 71 9.51 14.87 -19.24
C VAL A 71 8.83 16.18 -18.88
N ALA A 72 9.53 17.00 -18.09
CA ALA A 72 9.14 18.37 -17.80
C ALA A 72 10.25 19.33 -18.27
N SER A 73 9.98 20.01 -19.38
CA SER A 73 10.89 20.94 -20.08
C SER A 73 10.54 22.43 -19.88
N LYS A 74 9.27 22.75 -19.59
CA LYS A 74 8.81 24.14 -19.46
C LYS A 74 9.52 24.86 -18.30
N GLY A 75 10.16 26.00 -18.59
CA GLY A 75 10.83 26.84 -17.59
C GLY A 75 12.17 26.30 -17.10
N ARG A 76 12.75 25.28 -17.75
CA ARG A 76 14.03 24.68 -17.33
C ARG A 76 15.09 24.81 -18.41
N LYS A 77 16.33 25.07 -17.99
CA LYS A 77 17.52 25.01 -18.85
C LYS A 77 17.79 23.59 -19.36
N THR A 78 17.45 22.58 -18.56
CA THR A 78 17.55 21.16 -18.93
C THR A 78 16.24 20.45 -18.58
N PRO A 79 15.66 19.64 -19.50
CA PRO A 79 14.50 18.84 -19.19
C PRO A 79 14.77 17.90 -18.00
N ALA A 80 13.77 17.72 -17.14
CA ALA A 80 13.86 16.71 -16.07
C ALA A 80 12.90 15.56 -16.38
N TYR A 81 13.42 14.34 -16.27
CA TYR A 81 12.68 13.11 -16.49
C TYR A 81 12.30 12.48 -15.16
N ARG A 82 11.12 11.89 -15.11
CA ARG A 82 10.60 11.27 -13.89
C ARG A 82 9.96 9.94 -14.24
N LEU A 83 10.35 8.91 -13.50
CA LEU A 83 9.68 7.62 -13.46
C LEU A 83 8.56 7.70 -12.43
N TRP A 84 7.35 7.35 -12.82
CA TRP A 84 6.19 7.22 -11.95
C TRP A 84 5.80 5.74 -11.87
N PHE A 85 5.22 5.34 -10.75
CA PHE A 85 4.75 3.97 -10.54
C PHE A 85 3.38 3.94 -9.87
N SER A 86 2.73 2.78 -9.97
CA SER A 86 1.43 2.51 -9.39
C SER A 86 1.42 2.64 -7.85
N ASP A 87 0.22 2.85 -7.30
CA ASP A 87 0.03 2.87 -5.84
C ASP A 87 0.39 1.52 -5.21
N GLU A 88 0.12 0.41 -5.91
CA GLU A 88 0.49 -0.92 -5.47
C GLU A 88 2.00 -1.06 -5.25
N LEU A 89 2.82 -0.59 -6.21
CA LEU A 89 4.27 -0.60 -6.04
C LEU A 89 4.69 0.35 -4.91
N LEU A 90 4.08 1.53 -4.80
CA LEU A 90 4.37 2.46 -3.72
C LEU A 90 4.13 1.81 -2.34
N TYR A 91 3.00 1.13 -2.14
CA TYR A 91 2.72 0.42 -0.89
C TYR A 91 3.73 -0.69 -0.61
N ARG A 92 4.12 -1.44 -1.64
CA ARG A 92 5.16 -2.47 -1.51
C ARG A 92 6.51 -1.87 -1.13
N LEU A 93 6.90 -0.76 -1.75
CA LEU A 93 8.16 -0.06 -1.44
C LEU A 93 8.19 0.49 -0.01
N LYS A 94 7.05 0.97 0.52
CA LYS A 94 6.96 1.40 1.92
C LYS A 94 7.21 0.26 2.90
N ASP A 95 6.73 -0.95 2.61
CA ASP A 95 6.97 -2.13 3.44
C ASP A 95 8.43 -2.58 3.38
N VAL A 96 9.02 -2.62 2.18
CA VAL A 96 10.42 -3.04 2.00
C VAL A 96 11.41 -2.03 2.60
N TYR A 97 11.15 -0.74 2.42
CA TYR A 97 11.99 0.38 2.87
C TYR A 97 11.38 1.08 4.08
N LEU A 98 10.98 0.25 5.04
CA LEU A 98 10.26 0.63 6.24
C LEU A 98 10.98 1.72 7.03
N MET A 99 12.29 1.63 7.21
CA MET A 99 13.02 2.61 8.01
C MET A 99 12.97 3.98 7.34
N SER A 100 13.26 4.05 6.04
CA SER A 100 13.18 5.29 5.26
C SER A 100 11.77 5.86 5.23
N TYR A 101 10.75 5.00 5.18
CA TYR A 101 9.35 5.44 5.24
C TYR A 101 9.00 6.04 6.61
N MET A 102 9.41 5.41 7.72
CA MET A 102 9.20 5.95 9.06
C MET A 102 9.88 7.31 9.26
N ARG A 103 11.11 7.46 8.72
CA ARG A 103 11.78 8.76 8.70
C ARG A 103 11.01 9.79 7.87
N ASP A 104 10.48 9.41 6.71
CA ASP A 104 9.67 10.31 5.88
C ASP A 104 8.40 10.79 6.60
N ILE A 105 7.73 9.92 7.36
CA ILE A 105 6.59 10.31 8.20
C ILE A 105 7.04 11.28 9.29
N GLU A 106 8.12 10.97 10.01
CA GLU A 106 8.67 11.83 11.06
C GLU A 106 9.03 13.23 10.53
N ILE A 107 9.68 13.32 9.35
CA ILE A 107 10.01 14.58 8.68
C ILE A 107 8.76 15.44 8.44
N ARG A 108 7.64 14.81 8.10
CA ARG A 108 6.39 15.50 7.79
C ARG A 108 5.60 15.89 9.03
N LEU A 109 5.79 15.17 10.15
CA LEU A 109 5.17 15.48 11.43
C LEU A 109 5.88 16.61 12.19
N ARG A 110 7.19 16.80 11.98
CA ARG A 110 7.96 17.85 12.66
C ARG A 110 7.71 19.25 12.08
N GLU A 111 7.65 20.23 12.97
CA GLU A 111 7.68 21.65 12.60
C GLU A 111 9.08 22.07 12.11
N GLU A 112 10.14 21.60 12.79
CA GLU A 112 11.55 21.82 12.42
C GLU A 112 12.13 20.60 11.70
N LYS A 113 12.68 20.81 10.50
CA LYS A 113 13.14 19.74 9.59
C LYS A 113 14.66 19.58 9.51
N ASP A 114 15.40 20.39 10.27
CA ASP A 114 16.86 20.41 10.20
C ASP A 114 17.45 19.14 10.83
N ASN A 115 18.57 18.66 10.28
CA ASN A 115 19.41 17.57 10.80
C ASN A 115 18.75 16.19 10.98
N ILE A 116 17.54 15.97 10.46
CA ILE A 116 16.85 14.67 10.59
C ILE A 116 17.59 13.48 9.96
N GLU A 117 18.38 13.69 8.91
CA GLU A 117 19.22 12.62 8.36
C GLU A 117 20.41 12.27 9.28
N GLU A 118 20.86 13.21 10.11
CA GLU A 118 21.90 12.98 11.12
C GLU A 118 21.31 12.28 12.35
N GLU A 119 20.12 12.69 12.78
CA GLU A 119 19.40 12.07 13.90
C GLU A 119 18.85 10.67 13.55
N ILE A 120 18.40 10.50 12.32
CA ILE A 120 17.77 9.28 11.81
C ILE A 120 18.50 8.81 10.53
N PRO A 121 19.73 8.26 10.65
CA PRO A 121 20.57 7.91 9.52
C PRO A 121 20.18 6.56 8.93
N PHE A 122 18.99 6.48 8.34
CA PHE A 122 18.57 5.32 7.57
C PHE A 122 19.15 5.39 6.15
N TRP A 123 20.03 4.43 5.85
CA TRP A 123 20.78 4.37 4.60
C TRP A 123 20.28 3.24 3.72
N GLU A 124 19.03 3.31 3.29
CA GLU A 124 18.45 2.29 2.41
C GLU A 124 18.64 2.65 0.93
N PHE A 125 18.84 1.63 0.11
CA PHE A 125 19.20 1.78 -1.30
C PHE A 125 18.39 0.83 -2.18
N LEU A 126 17.91 1.39 -3.28
CA LEU A 126 17.23 0.72 -4.37
C LEU A 126 18.13 0.75 -5.61
N ASP A 127 18.47 -0.43 -6.12
CA ASP A 127 19.13 -0.57 -7.40
C ASP A 127 18.06 -0.58 -8.49
N ILE A 128 18.21 0.31 -9.48
CA ILE A 128 17.30 0.46 -10.61
C ILE A 128 18.08 0.21 -11.89
N GLU A 129 17.61 -0.73 -12.70
CA GLU A 129 18.12 -1.05 -14.02
C GLU A 129 17.02 -0.76 -15.05
N TYR A 130 17.39 -0.39 -16.29
CA TYR A 130 16.41 -0.12 -17.35
C TYR A 130 16.76 -0.89 -18.62
N ASP A 131 15.80 -1.69 -19.07
CA ASP A 131 15.78 -2.37 -20.35
C ASP A 131 15.02 -1.52 -21.37
N GLU A 132 15.77 -0.87 -22.26
CA GLU A 132 15.23 0.00 -23.31
C GLU A 132 14.37 -0.77 -24.31
N ASP A 133 14.74 -2.00 -24.66
CA ASP A 133 14.06 -2.78 -25.70
C ASP A 133 12.66 -3.20 -25.23
N ASN A 134 12.54 -3.59 -23.95
CA ASN A 134 11.27 -4.02 -23.37
C ASN A 134 10.53 -2.92 -22.58
N LYS A 135 11.15 -1.75 -22.40
CA LYS A 135 10.65 -0.65 -21.54
C LYS A 135 10.37 -1.10 -20.11
N ILE A 136 11.30 -1.87 -19.54
CA ILE A 136 11.16 -2.43 -18.18
C ILE A 136 12.20 -1.80 -17.25
N PHE A 137 11.72 -1.25 -16.14
CA PHE A 137 12.58 -0.90 -15.01
C PHE A 137 12.66 -2.07 -14.04
N TYR A 138 13.85 -2.61 -13.81
CA TYR A 138 14.08 -3.66 -12.82
C TYR A 138 14.49 -3.01 -11.51
N PHE A 139 13.67 -3.23 -10.48
CA PHE A 139 13.92 -2.76 -9.13
C PHE A 139 14.50 -3.91 -8.31
N VAL A 140 15.61 -3.66 -7.60
CA VAL A 140 16.23 -4.63 -6.72
C VAL A 140 16.66 -3.98 -5.42
N SER A 141 16.26 -4.60 -4.31
CA SER A 141 16.61 -4.12 -2.97
C SER A 141 18.10 -4.33 -2.67
N HIS A 142 18.91 -3.29 -2.91
CA HIS A 142 20.33 -3.33 -2.62
C HIS A 142 20.59 -3.45 -1.11
N TYR A 143 20.06 -2.50 -0.35
CA TYR A 143 20.21 -2.47 1.09
C TYR A 143 18.94 -1.94 1.76
N THR A 144 18.47 -2.68 2.75
CA THR A 144 17.40 -2.31 3.67
C THR A 144 17.97 -2.36 5.08
N GLN A 145 17.56 -1.43 5.91
CA GLN A 145 18.01 -1.37 7.29
C GLN A 145 17.08 -2.21 8.15
N LYS A 146 17.65 -3.18 8.86
CA LYS A 146 16.86 -4.00 9.77
C LYS A 146 16.34 -3.11 10.93
N PRO A 147 15.02 -3.06 11.18
CA PRO A 147 14.49 -2.33 12.33
C PRO A 147 14.90 -2.98 13.64
N SER A 148 15.04 -2.19 14.70
CA SER A 148 15.19 -2.72 16.07
C SER A 148 13.91 -3.44 16.53
N PHE A 149 12.73 -3.03 16.02
CA PHE A 149 11.42 -3.59 16.36
C PHE A 149 10.63 -3.98 15.11
N PRO A 150 11.07 -4.97 14.32
CA PRO A 150 10.54 -5.24 12.99
C PRO A 150 9.04 -5.58 12.99
N GLU A 151 8.57 -6.36 13.97
CA GLU A 151 7.14 -6.70 14.06
C GLU A 151 6.25 -5.51 14.44
N LEU A 152 6.73 -4.60 15.30
CA LEU A 152 5.99 -3.39 15.65
C LEU A 152 5.83 -2.52 14.41
N PHE A 153 6.93 -2.27 13.70
CA PHE A 153 6.92 -1.43 12.52
C PHE A 153 6.10 -2.02 11.37
N ARG A 154 6.19 -3.33 11.13
CA ARG A 154 5.35 -4.01 10.13
C ARG A 154 3.87 -3.81 10.43
N ARG A 155 3.47 -3.96 11.70
CA ARG A 155 2.08 -3.71 12.13
C ARG A 155 1.67 -2.26 12.00
N MET A 156 2.59 -1.31 12.24
CA MET A 156 2.29 0.12 12.02
C MET A 156 2.09 0.43 10.54
N ILE A 157 2.91 -0.11 9.63
CA ILE A 157 2.72 0.08 8.18
C ILE A 157 1.36 -0.44 7.74
N GLU A 158 0.97 -1.62 8.20
CA GLU A 158 -0.34 -2.19 7.91
C GLU A 158 -1.47 -1.47 8.66
N SER A 159 -1.18 -0.63 9.66
CA SER A 159 -2.21 -0.06 10.51
C SER A 159 -3.00 1.04 9.79
N PRO A 160 -4.33 1.06 9.94
CA PRO A 160 -5.17 2.15 9.44
C PRO A 160 -4.75 3.53 9.97
N THR A 161 -4.24 3.61 11.21
CA THR A 161 -3.77 4.85 11.81
C THR A 161 -2.62 5.48 11.03
N LEU A 162 -1.62 4.68 10.63
CA LEU A 162 -0.49 5.23 9.88
C LEU A 162 -0.92 5.67 8.48
N HIS A 163 -1.82 4.93 7.85
CA HIS A 163 -2.38 5.34 6.56
C HIS A 163 -3.18 6.64 6.66
N LYS A 164 -3.94 6.82 7.75
CA LYS A 164 -4.65 8.07 8.02
C LYS A 164 -3.71 9.26 8.17
N ILE A 165 -2.64 9.10 8.96
CA ILE A 165 -1.59 10.13 9.10
C ILE A 165 -0.96 10.45 7.74
N ASP A 166 -0.60 9.45 6.94
CA ASP A 166 0.00 9.68 5.62
C ASP A 166 -0.96 10.39 4.64
N ASP A 167 -2.26 10.07 4.66
CA ASP A 167 -3.27 10.70 3.82
C ASP A 167 -3.57 12.15 4.25
N GLU A 168 -3.65 12.42 5.56
CA GLU A 168 -3.77 13.78 6.14
C GLU A 168 -2.60 14.67 5.72
N LEU A 169 -1.38 14.14 5.79
CA LEU A 169 -0.16 14.84 5.36
C LEU A 169 -0.09 15.11 3.85
N ARG A 170 -0.95 14.50 3.04
CA ARG A 170 -1.01 14.67 1.58
C ARG A 170 -2.15 15.61 1.14
N ASP A 171 -2.81 16.30 2.08
CA ASP A 171 -4.04 17.08 1.85
C ASP A 171 -5.13 16.27 1.13
N LYS A 172 -5.10 14.94 1.29
CA LYS A 172 -6.14 14.04 0.82
C LYS A 172 -7.10 13.79 1.97
N THR A 173 -7.99 14.74 2.20
CA THR A 173 -9.20 14.50 3.01
C THR A 173 -10.22 13.69 2.22
N ASP A 174 -9.76 12.63 1.56
CA ASP A 174 -10.63 11.75 0.80
C ASP A 174 -11.39 10.88 1.81
N PHE A 175 -12.71 10.81 1.61
CA PHE A 175 -13.59 9.86 2.30
C PHE A 175 -13.10 8.43 2.02
N ARG A 176 -12.22 7.92 2.89
CA ARG A 176 -11.49 6.67 2.67
C ARG A 176 -11.84 5.63 3.72
N ILE A 177 -12.18 4.45 3.23
CA ILE A 177 -12.29 3.25 4.06
C ILE A 177 -10.96 2.50 3.98
N TYR A 178 -10.26 2.40 5.11
CA TYR A 178 -9.00 1.66 5.22
C TYR A 178 -9.30 0.18 5.38
N LYS A 179 -8.93 -0.62 4.37
CA LYS A 179 -9.21 -2.04 4.31
C LYS A 179 -8.05 -2.80 4.92
N GLN A 180 -8.34 -3.95 5.53
CA GLN A 180 -7.31 -4.83 6.08
C GLN A 180 -7.43 -6.23 5.48
N ASN A 181 -6.27 -6.86 5.32
CA ASN A 181 -6.17 -8.25 4.92
C ASN A 181 -6.69 -9.19 6.01
N TRP A 182 -6.94 -10.45 5.64
CA TRP A 182 -7.27 -11.50 6.59
C TRP A 182 -6.08 -11.81 7.50
N LYS A 183 -6.33 -11.83 8.80
CA LYS A 183 -5.34 -12.09 9.85
C LYS A 183 -5.79 -13.25 10.74
N PRO A 184 -4.86 -14.10 11.19
CA PRO A 184 -5.14 -15.15 12.18
C PRO A 184 -5.66 -14.59 13.49
N ARG A 185 -6.64 -15.25 14.13
CA ARG A 185 -7.24 -14.85 15.41
C ARG A 185 -6.23 -14.53 16.53
N LYS A 186 -5.07 -15.17 16.53
CA LYS A 186 -4.02 -14.90 17.54
C LYS A 186 -3.46 -13.47 17.50
N ASP A 187 -3.62 -12.74 16.39
CA ASP A 187 -2.99 -11.44 16.18
C ASP A 187 -3.83 -10.26 16.71
N ILE A 188 -5.03 -10.51 17.25
CA ILE A 188 -6.00 -9.49 17.67
C ILE A 188 -5.49 -8.58 18.76
N GLU A 189 -4.77 -9.11 19.75
CA GLU A 189 -4.36 -8.36 20.95
C GLU A 189 -3.38 -7.22 20.66
N THR A 190 -3.07 -7.08 19.40
CA THR A 190 -1.83 -6.62 18.82
C THR A 190 -2.14 -5.69 17.63
N GLU A 191 -3.43 -5.58 17.29
CA GLU A 191 -3.99 -4.61 16.36
C GLU A 191 -3.87 -3.18 16.89
N ILE A 192 -3.57 -2.26 15.97
CA ILE A 192 -3.41 -0.83 16.25
C ILE A 192 -4.45 -0.08 15.42
N GLY A 193 -5.22 0.82 16.03
CA GLY A 193 -6.16 1.67 15.31
C GLY A 193 -7.44 0.98 14.81
N ALA A 194 -7.81 -0.17 15.38
CA ALA A 194 -9.00 -0.93 15.00
C ALA A 194 -10.29 -0.37 15.63
N GLU A 195 -10.55 0.91 15.40
CA GLU A 195 -11.70 1.66 15.91
C GLU A 195 -12.64 2.12 14.79
N ASN A 196 -13.93 2.31 15.12
CA ASN A 196 -14.98 2.67 14.16
C ASN A 196 -15.01 1.78 12.89
N ILE A 197 -15.34 0.50 13.07
CA ILE A 197 -15.07 -0.52 12.04
C ILE A 197 -16.29 -1.37 11.65
N ILE A 198 -16.20 -1.95 10.44
CA ILE A 198 -16.92 -3.16 10.07
C ILE A 198 -15.92 -4.33 10.05
N TYR A 199 -16.19 -5.40 10.79
CA TYR A 199 -15.35 -6.60 10.81
C TYR A 199 -16.04 -7.82 10.22
N PHE A 200 -15.20 -8.75 9.80
CA PHE A 200 -15.57 -10.05 9.30
C PHE A 200 -14.80 -11.10 10.11
N LEU A 201 -15.48 -12.16 10.51
CA LEU A 201 -14.88 -13.35 11.11
C LEU A 201 -15.14 -14.52 10.19
N ILE A 202 -14.15 -15.39 10.02
CA ILE A 202 -14.33 -16.63 9.27
C ILE A 202 -13.88 -17.81 10.11
N ASP A 203 -14.67 -18.87 10.03
CA ASP A 203 -14.36 -20.21 10.50
C ASP A 203 -14.11 -21.06 9.26
N THR A 204 -12.84 -21.30 8.95
CA THR A 204 -12.46 -22.01 7.73
C THR A 204 -12.83 -23.50 7.77
N THR A 205 -13.01 -24.07 8.98
CA THR A 205 -13.35 -25.49 9.17
C THR A 205 -14.83 -25.71 8.93
N ASN A 206 -15.68 -24.91 9.58
CA ASN A 206 -17.13 -25.00 9.42
C ASN A 206 -17.67 -24.18 8.23
N LYS A 207 -16.77 -23.48 7.51
CA LYS A 207 -17.09 -22.61 6.37
C LYS A 207 -18.14 -21.55 6.71
N LEU A 208 -18.00 -20.93 7.88
CA LEU A 208 -18.91 -19.89 8.34
C LEU A 208 -18.27 -18.51 8.20
N LEU A 209 -19.05 -17.54 7.74
CA LEU A 209 -18.71 -16.13 7.72
C LEU A 209 -19.65 -15.37 8.66
N TYR A 210 -19.09 -14.46 9.44
CA TYR A 210 -19.83 -13.54 10.29
C TYR A 210 -19.38 -12.11 10.00
N ILE A 211 -20.33 -11.18 9.97
CA ILE A 211 -20.10 -9.76 9.72
C ILE A 211 -20.66 -9.00 10.90
N GLY A 212 -19.92 -8.00 11.40
CA GLY A 212 -20.41 -7.16 12.48
C GLY A 212 -19.80 -5.76 12.50
N GLU A 213 -20.35 -4.89 13.35
CA GLU A 213 -19.77 -3.57 13.65
C GLU A 213 -19.17 -3.46 15.06
N ALA A 214 -18.17 -2.60 15.20
CA ALA A 214 -17.60 -2.27 16.51
C ALA A 214 -17.05 -0.84 16.55
N LYS A 215 -17.15 -0.21 17.73
CA LYS A 215 -16.34 0.98 18.05
C LYS A 215 -14.88 0.65 18.31
N ASP A 216 -14.62 -0.54 18.86
CA ASP A 216 -13.29 -1.05 19.20
C ASP A 216 -13.29 -2.57 18.95
N LEU A 217 -12.51 -3.00 17.96
CA LEU A 217 -12.45 -4.41 17.54
C LEU A 217 -11.93 -5.29 18.67
N VAL A 218 -10.85 -4.88 19.34
CA VAL A 218 -10.16 -5.70 20.34
C VAL A 218 -11.09 -5.97 21.51
N LYS A 219 -11.75 -4.92 22.04
CA LYS A 219 -12.76 -5.07 23.08
C LYS A 219 -13.93 -5.92 22.59
N ARG A 220 -14.41 -5.70 21.37
CA ARG A 220 -15.54 -6.46 20.81
C ARG A 220 -15.24 -7.95 20.73
N LEU A 221 -14.08 -8.35 20.22
CA LEU A 221 -13.73 -9.76 20.01
C LEU A 221 -13.25 -10.46 21.30
N LYS A 222 -12.64 -9.73 22.24
CA LYS A 222 -12.23 -10.29 23.54
C LYS A 222 -13.42 -10.54 24.47
N PHE A 223 -14.35 -9.60 24.54
CA PHE A 223 -15.46 -9.65 25.51
C PHE A 223 -16.80 -10.09 24.88
N GLY A 224 -16.94 -9.98 23.55
CA GLY A 224 -18.13 -10.39 22.83
C GLY A 224 -18.25 -11.91 22.70
N LYS A 225 -19.42 -12.45 23.04
CA LYS A 225 -19.76 -13.86 22.77
C LYS A 225 -20.33 -13.98 21.36
N HIS A 226 -19.51 -14.42 20.40
CA HIS A 226 -19.92 -14.72 19.03
C HIS A 226 -20.51 -16.14 18.93
N LYS A 227 -21.68 -16.34 19.54
CA LYS A 227 -22.31 -17.67 19.66
C LYS A 227 -22.67 -18.28 18.30
N GLU A 228 -22.85 -17.44 17.29
CA GLU A 228 -23.23 -17.82 15.94
C GLU A 228 -22.07 -18.45 15.15
N ILE A 229 -20.82 -18.20 15.58
CA ILE A 229 -19.58 -18.65 14.94
C ILE A 229 -18.48 -18.96 15.96
N PRO A 230 -18.69 -19.83 16.97
CA PRO A 230 -17.79 -19.94 18.13
C PRO A 230 -16.32 -20.30 17.80
N TYR A 231 -16.08 -20.97 16.67
CA TYR A 231 -14.77 -21.49 16.27
C TYR A 231 -14.08 -20.70 15.15
N TRP A 232 -14.46 -19.43 14.93
CA TRP A 232 -13.75 -18.56 13.99
C TRP A 232 -12.25 -18.50 14.30
N ASN A 233 -11.44 -18.52 13.24
CA ASN A 233 -9.98 -18.63 13.29
C ASN A 233 -9.25 -17.53 12.51
N TYR A 234 -9.97 -16.75 11.69
CA TYR A 234 -9.43 -15.54 11.05
C TYR A 234 -10.41 -14.38 11.17
N TYR A 235 -9.87 -13.17 11.06
CA TYR A 235 -10.64 -11.94 11.00
C TYR A 235 -10.06 -10.97 9.96
N ARG A 236 -10.89 -10.05 9.49
CA ARG A 236 -10.46 -8.82 8.80
C ARG A 236 -11.39 -7.70 9.21
N TYR A 237 -11.00 -6.46 8.97
CA TYR A 237 -11.84 -5.32 9.26
C TYR A 237 -11.58 -4.18 8.28
N ASN A 238 -12.54 -3.28 8.21
CA ASN A 238 -12.44 -2.04 7.46
C ASN A 238 -12.68 -0.89 8.45
N VAL A 239 -11.74 0.05 8.53
CA VAL A 239 -11.89 1.28 9.32
C VAL A 239 -12.68 2.28 8.50
N LEU A 240 -13.78 2.76 9.09
CA LEU A 240 -14.62 3.78 8.50
C LEU A 240 -14.05 5.18 8.79
N PRO A 241 -14.24 6.12 7.87
CA PRO A 241 -13.77 7.49 8.06
C PRO A 241 -14.58 8.19 9.18
N ASP A 242 -14.03 9.25 9.77
CA ASP A 242 -14.60 9.92 10.95
C ASP A 242 -15.96 10.57 10.65
N GLU A 243 -16.22 10.90 9.39
CA GLU A 243 -17.51 11.36 8.87
C GLU A 243 -18.62 10.30 9.04
N ILE A 244 -18.24 9.02 9.18
CA ILE A 244 -19.13 7.90 9.53
C ILE A 244 -18.86 7.47 10.97
N SER A 245 -19.00 8.39 11.92
CA SER A 245 -18.78 8.11 13.35
C SER A 245 -20.03 7.67 14.11
N SER A 246 -21.24 7.91 13.56
CA SER A 246 -22.47 7.58 14.28
C SER A 246 -22.80 6.08 14.23
N ASP A 247 -23.34 5.58 15.36
CA ASP A 247 -23.74 4.18 15.49
C ASP A 247 -24.80 3.78 14.47
N ASN A 248 -25.69 4.70 14.08
CA ASN A 248 -26.73 4.44 13.10
C ASN A 248 -26.17 4.28 11.68
N GLN A 249 -25.22 5.12 11.28
CA GLN A 249 -24.58 4.99 9.95
C GLN A 249 -23.76 3.70 9.88
N ARG A 250 -22.96 3.41 10.91
CA ARG A 250 -22.15 2.18 10.94
C ARG A 250 -23.01 0.91 10.91
N ARG A 251 -24.11 0.87 11.65
CA ARG A 251 -25.09 -0.24 11.58
C ARG A 251 -25.81 -0.32 10.25
N ALA A 252 -26.07 0.80 9.58
CA ALA A 252 -26.66 0.78 8.25
C ALA A 252 -25.71 0.11 7.24
N ILE A 253 -24.41 0.44 7.30
CA ILE A 253 -23.38 -0.19 6.48
C ILE A 253 -23.25 -1.68 6.80
N GLU A 254 -23.20 -2.05 8.08
CA GLU A 254 -23.19 -3.45 8.52
C GLU A 254 -24.35 -4.24 7.91
N ARG A 255 -25.58 -3.71 8.00
CA ARG A 255 -26.79 -4.37 7.46
C ARG A 255 -26.78 -4.47 5.95
N MET A 256 -26.29 -3.45 5.25
CA MET A 256 -26.10 -3.48 3.80
C MET A 256 -25.17 -4.63 3.41
N ILE A 257 -23.97 -4.69 4.02
CA ILE A 257 -22.99 -5.73 3.73
C ILE A 257 -23.52 -7.13 4.09
N ILE A 258 -24.18 -7.30 5.24
CA ILE A 258 -24.84 -8.58 5.60
C ILE A 258 -25.83 -8.99 4.53
N ARG A 259 -26.65 -8.05 4.02
CA ARG A 259 -27.67 -8.33 3.01
C ARG A 259 -27.04 -8.73 1.66
N ASP A 260 -25.96 -8.07 1.27
CA ASP A 260 -25.21 -8.37 0.04
C ASP A 260 -24.61 -9.78 0.12
N TYR A 261 -23.94 -10.11 1.22
CA TYR A 261 -23.40 -11.46 1.41
C TYR A 261 -24.49 -12.53 1.54
N ALA A 262 -25.64 -12.21 2.15
CA ALA A 262 -26.77 -13.14 2.23
C ALA A 262 -27.37 -13.46 0.85
N ALA A 263 -27.24 -12.54 -0.14
CA ALA A 263 -27.66 -12.79 -1.51
C ALA A 263 -26.70 -13.71 -2.28
N LEU A 264 -25.45 -13.86 -1.82
CA LEU A 264 -24.39 -14.60 -2.50
C LEU A 264 -24.04 -15.93 -1.80
N LEU A 265 -24.43 -16.08 -0.53
CA LEU A 265 -24.09 -17.22 0.31
C LEU A 265 -25.34 -17.87 0.92
N SER A 266 -25.25 -19.19 1.15
CA SER A 266 -26.20 -19.90 2.01
C SER A 266 -26.23 -19.29 3.40
N ASN A 267 -27.41 -18.92 3.88
CA ASN A 267 -27.57 -18.19 5.12
C ASN A 267 -28.61 -18.85 6.05
N LYS A 268 -28.43 -18.66 7.36
CA LYS A 268 -29.26 -19.28 8.40
C LYS A 268 -30.70 -18.74 8.45
N LYS A 269 -31.01 -17.67 7.71
CA LYS A 269 -32.31 -17.00 7.69
C LYS A 269 -33.17 -17.38 6.48
N GLY A 270 -32.65 -18.20 5.57
CA GLY A 270 -33.38 -18.62 4.37
C GLY A 270 -33.65 -17.48 3.39
N VAL A 271 -32.80 -16.45 3.37
CA VAL A 271 -32.87 -15.40 2.33
C VAL A 271 -32.44 -16.00 1.00
N ASP A 272 -33.20 -15.73 -0.06
CA ASP A 272 -32.86 -16.18 -1.42
C ASP A 272 -31.45 -15.73 -1.82
N ASN A 273 -30.74 -16.62 -2.48
CA ASN A 273 -29.36 -16.41 -2.89
C ASN A 273 -29.02 -17.06 -4.23
N ILE A 274 -27.91 -16.61 -4.80
CA ILE A 274 -27.23 -17.25 -5.92
C ILE A 274 -25.85 -17.66 -5.41
N LEU A 275 -25.59 -18.97 -5.35
CA LEU A 275 -24.30 -19.49 -4.92
C LEU A 275 -23.25 -19.27 -6.02
N ILE A 276 -22.30 -18.40 -5.73
CA ILE A 276 -21.25 -18.00 -6.69
C ILE A 276 -19.84 -18.40 -6.23
N SER A 277 -19.69 -19.51 -5.49
CA SER A 277 -18.39 -19.95 -4.96
C SER A 277 -17.31 -20.16 -6.03
N ASP A 278 -17.72 -20.48 -7.25
CA ASP A 278 -16.82 -20.83 -8.35
C ASP A 278 -16.62 -19.65 -9.33
N TYR A 279 -17.19 -18.49 -9.04
CA TYR A 279 -17.11 -17.30 -9.87
C TYR A 279 -15.85 -16.49 -9.55
N LYS A 280 -15.33 -15.77 -10.55
CA LYS A 280 -14.23 -14.81 -10.38
C LYS A 280 -14.76 -13.39 -10.49
N LEU A 281 -14.28 -12.50 -9.61
CA LEU A 281 -14.60 -11.08 -9.70
C LEU A 281 -13.92 -10.48 -10.93
N ALA A 282 -14.69 -9.85 -11.82
CA ALA A 282 -14.19 -9.28 -13.08
C ALA A 282 -13.70 -7.82 -12.95
N ASN A 283 -13.91 -7.19 -11.80
CA ASN A 283 -13.49 -5.81 -11.57
C ASN A 283 -11.95 -5.69 -11.58
N ILE A 284 -11.43 -4.80 -12.42
CA ILE A 284 -10.00 -4.50 -12.50
C ILE A 284 -9.56 -3.57 -11.37
N LYS A 285 -10.41 -2.60 -11.00
CA LYS A 285 -10.13 -1.66 -9.90
C LYS A 285 -10.52 -2.29 -8.57
N ILE A 286 -9.53 -2.63 -7.77
CA ILE A 286 -9.68 -3.14 -6.41
C ILE A 286 -8.82 -2.26 -5.51
N ASP A 287 -9.45 -1.57 -4.56
CA ASP A 287 -8.71 -0.78 -3.59
C ASP A 287 -8.08 -1.70 -2.53
N PHE A 288 -6.79 -1.49 -2.27
CA PHE A 288 -6.04 -2.16 -1.21
C PHE A 288 -5.94 -1.29 0.05
#